data_AF-A0A553K6X8-F1
#
_entry.id   AF-A0A553K6X8-F1
#
_cell.length_a   1.000
_cell.length_b   1.000
_cell.length_c   1.000
_cell.angle_alpha   90.00
_cell.angle_beta   90.00
_cell.angle_gamma   90.00
#
_symmetry.space_group_name_H-M   'P 1'
#
loop_
_entity.id
_entity.type
_entity.pdbx_description
1 polymer ?
#
loop_
_entity_poly.entity_id
_entity_poly.type
_entity_poly.pdbx_seq_one_letter_code
_entity_poly.pdbx_strand_id
1 'polypeptide(L)' 'MNNLRRLDLNLLVTLDVLLAEHNVTRAAEKLNMSQPSVSVQLQKL' A
#
# COMPACT_ATOMS: atom_id res chain seq x y z
N MET A 1 -16.43 -13.88 11.39
CA MET A 1 -17.07 -13.28 10.20
C MET A 1 -16.03 -12.43 9.49
N ASN A 2 -15.60 -12.84 8.29
CA ASN A 2 -14.55 -12.15 7.55
C ASN A 2 -15.04 -10.78 7.08
N ASN A 3 -14.42 -9.72 7.59
CA ASN A 3 -14.75 -8.32 7.26
C ASN A 3 -14.23 -7.88 5.87
N LEU A 4 -14.25 -8.79 4.89
CA LEU A 4 -13.80 -8.51 3.51
C LEU A 4 -14.60 -7.36 2.87
N ARG A 5 -15.84 -7.13 3.29
CA ARG A 5 -16.65 -5.97 2.88
C ARG A 5 -16.11 -4.62 3.36
N ARG A 6 -15.24 -4.60 4.38
CA ARG A 6 -14.63 -3.38 4.94
C ARG A 6 -13.15 -3.25 4.55
N LEU A 7 -12.64 -4.18 3.73
CA LEU A 7 -11.26 -4.16 3.28
C LEU A 7 -11.08 -3.07 2.23
N ASP A 8 -10.16 -2.15 2.48
CA ASP A 8 -9.77 -1.15 1.50
C ASP A 8 -8.89 -1.82 0.44
N LEU A 9 -9.43 -1.94 -0.77
CA LEU A 9 -8.73 -2.58 -1.89
C LEU A 9 -7.48 -1.80 -2.30
N ASN A 10 -7.40 -0.50 -2.02
CA ASN A 10 -6.19 0.28 -2.29
C ASN A 10 -5.04 -0.15 -1.39
N LEU A 11 -5.32 -0.53 -0.14
CA LEU A 11 -4.29 -1.03 0.77
C LEU A 11 -3.70 -2.35 0.24
N LEU A 12 -4.52 -3.22 -0.34
CA LEU A 12 -4.03 -4.46 -0.95
C LEU A 12 -3.12 -4.22 -2.15
N VAL A 13 -3.45 -3.26 -3.02
CA VAL A 13 -2.61 -2.87 -4.15
C VAL A 13 -1.28 -2.29 -3.65
N THR A 14 -1.34 -1.44 -2.63
CA THR A 14 -0.12 -0.87 -2.03
C THR A 14 0.74 -1.94 -1.35
N LEU A 15 0.13 -2.91 -0.66
CA LEU A 15 0.83 -4.05 -0.08
C LEU A 15 1.55 -4.88 -1.13
N ASP A 16 0.87 -5.22 -2.24
CA ASP A 16 1.45 -6.00 -3.34
C ASP A 16 2.69 -5.31 -3.91
N VAL A 17 2.59 -3.99 -4.17
CA VAL A 17 3.73 -3.22 -4.68
C VAL A 17 4.87 -3.13 -3.66
N LEU A 18 4.57 -2.97 -2.37
CA LEU A 18 5.60 -2.96 -1.32
C LEU A 18 6.33 -4.29 -1.20
N LEU A 19 5.61 -5.41 -1.33
CA LEU A 19 6.17 -6.76 -1.36
C LEU A 19 6.96 -7.05 -2.63
N ALA A 20 6.67 -6.38 -3.75
CA ALA A 20 7.46 -6.51 -4.98
C ALA A 20 8.75 -5.67 -4.93
N GLU A 21 8.67 -4.43 -4.44
CA GLU A 21 9.77 -3.46 -4.54
C GLU A 21 10.74 -3.53 -3.35
N HIS A 22 10.30 -4.05 -2.19
CA HIS A 22 11.06 -4.05 -0.91
C HIS A 22 11.63 -2.66 -0.54
N ASN A 23 11.07 -1.60 -1.10
CA ASN A 23 11.53 -0.22 -0.95
C ASN A 23 10.35 0.74 -1.08
N VAL A 24 10.10 1.51 -0.02
CA VAL A 24 8.92 2.39 0.08
C VAL A 24 8.97 3.55 -0.93
N THR A 25 10.17 4.06 -1.24
CA THR A 25 10.33 5.14 -2.22
C THR A 25 10.03 4.64 -3.64
N ARG A 26 10.55 3.47 -4.03
CA ARG A 26 10.26 2.86 -5.34
C ARG A 26 8.79 2.47 -5.47
N ALA A 27 8.19 1.96 -4.40
CA ALA A 27 6.76 1.66 -4.37
C ALA A 27 5.91 2.93 -4.60
N ALA A 28 6.29 4.05 -3.99
CA ALA A 28 5.61 5.33 -4.18
C ALA A 28 5.71 5.85 -5.63
N GLU A 29 6.90 5.75 -6.23
CA GLU A 29 7.09 6.08 -7.65
C GLU A 29 6.19 5.22 -8.55
N LYS A 30 6.13 3.90 -8.32
CA LYS A 30 5.32 2.97 -9.11
C LYS A 30 3.81 3.18 -8.94
N LEU A 31 3.38 3.59 -7.74
CA LEU A 31 1.98 3.91 -7.43
C LEU A 31 1.58 5.34 -7.84
N ASN A 32 2.50 6.14 -8.39
CA ASN A 32 2.31 7.57 -8.65
C ASN A 32 1.84 8.35 -7.40
N MET A 33 2.40 7.99 -6.24
CA MET A 33 2.10 8.57 -4.94
C MET A 33 3.35 9.23 -4.35
N SER A 34 3.14 10.11 -3.36
CA SER A 34 4.27 10.56 -2.53
C SER A 34 4.69 9.46 -1.56
N GLN A 35 5.98 9.37 -1.26
CA GLN A 35 6.51 8.43 -0.26
C GLN A 35 5.83 8.55 1.12
N PRO A 36 5.50 9.76 1.63
CA PRO A 36 4.71 9.91 2.85
C PRO A 36 3.32 9.29 2.75
N SER A 37 2.64 9.42 1.60
CA SER A 37 1.32 8.83 1.38
C SER A 37 1.35 7.30 1.44
N VAL A 38 2.38 6.67 0.85
CA VAL A 38 2.59 5.22 0.93
C VAL A 38 2.91 4.78 2.36
N SER A 39 3.69 5.56 3.10
CA SER A 39 4.01 5.27 4.51
C SER A 39 2.77 5.26 5.40
N VAL A 40 1.83 6.19 5.19
CA VAL A 40 0.53 6.21 5.90
C VAL A 40 -0.32 5.00 5.53
N GLN A 41 -0.31 4.56 4.27
CA GLN A 41 -1.02 3.34 3.88
C GLN A 41 -0.39 2.10 4.49
N LEU A 42 0.94 2.03 4.56
CA LEU A 42 1.66 0.95 5.24
C LEU A 42 1.31 0.87 6.74
N GLN A 43 1.10 2.00 7.41
CA GLN A 43 0.65 2.00 8.81
C GLN A 43 -0.79 1.49 9.02
N LYS A 44 -1.60 1.44 7.96
CA LYS A 44 -3.00 0.98 7.99
C LYS A 44 -3.17 -0.49 7.61
N LEU A 45 -2.14 -1.08 6.99
CA LEU A 45 -2.05 -2.50 6.67
C LEU A 45 -1.82 -3.33 7.93
#